data_AF-A0A163I949-F1
#
_entry.id   AF-A0A163I949-F1
#
_cell.length_a   1.000
_cell.length_b   1.000
_cell.length_c   1.000
_cell.angle_alpha   90.00
_cell.angle_beta   90.00
_cell.angle_gamma   90.00
#
_symmetry.space_group_name_H-M   'P 1'
#
loop_
_entity.id
_entity.type
_entity.pdbx_description
1 polymer ?
#
loop_
_entity_poly.entity_id
_entity_poly.type
_entity_poly.pdbx_seq_one_letter_code
_entity_poly.pdbx_strand_id
1 'polypeptide(L)'
;MNKIAPLAAASLALTLILAGCSPASPDDTGKIPDTAPVASTGPTGAQPEALASAEPAKSSRGNLVKQIGELAGTTSIPSGVVTSRFAVTDIVVDPECTSGFSDAPANGHFLGIHMNIETTPELADEAVPFLLFGPYDWQAYDGEGKRLNDPMGNAWSCFDSGQLLPSQIGPGQSVSGWVVLDVAATTGSLVMTMAGGPTGWEWSY
;
A
#
# COMPACT_ATOMS: atom_id res chain seq x y z
N MET A 1 78.42 11.38 28.91
CA MET A 1 78.44 10.02 28.34
C MET A 1 77.06 9.79 27.73
N ASN A 2 76.88 10.04 26.43
CA ASN A 2 77.01 9.08 25.32
C ASN A 2 75.84 8.07 25.34
N LYS A 3 75.04 7.82 24.30
CA LYS A 3 74.97 8.24 22.89
C LYS A 3 73.54 7.86 22.42
N ILE A 4 73.00 8.64 21.49
CA ILE A 4 71.83 8.28 20.66
C ILE A 4 72.30 7.25 19.62
N ALA A 5 71.55 6.18 19.39
CA ALA A 5 71.55 5.44 18.14
C ALA A 5 70.20 4.69 17.93
N PRO A 6 69.65 4.68 16.70
CA PRO A 6 68.32 4.17 16.38
C PRO A 6 68.37 2.71 15.88
N LEU A 7 67.26 1.98 15.99
CA LEU A 7 67.01 0.81 15.15
C LEU A 7 65.65 0.95 14.45
N ALA A 8 65.73 0.91 13.13
CA ALA A 8 64.63 0.87 12.20
C ALA A 8 64.35 -0.58 11.76
N ALA A 9 63.16 -0.74 11.18
CA ALA A 9 62.71 -1.78 10.25
C ALA A 9 62.38 -3.17 10.84
N ALA A 10 61.12 -3.60 10.72
CA ALA A 10 60.60 -4.23 9.50
C ALA A 10 59.19 -4.81 9.72
N SER A 11 58.27 -4.40 8.84
CA SER A 11 57.24 -5.21 8.17
C SER A 11 56.40 -6.23 8.95
N LEU A 12 55.09 -5.97 9.05
CA LEU A 12 54.08 -6.85 8.43
C LEU A 12 52.75 -6.08 8.26
N ALA A 13 52.51 -5.60 7.03
CA ALA A 13 51.20 -5.11 6.63
C ALA A 13 50.32 -6.34 6.36
N LEU A 14 49.33 -6.58 7.23
CA LEU A 14 48.28 -7.57 7.00
C LEU A 14 47.04 -6.83 6.50
N THR A 15 46.94 -6.64 5.19
CA THR A 15 45.72 -6.20 4.52
C THR A 15 44.67 -7.30 4.59
N LEU A 16 43.74 -7.16 5.53
CA LEU A 16 42.54 -7.99 5.61
C LEU A 16 41.48 -7.41 4.66
N ILE A 17 41.32 -8.04 3.49
CA ILE A 17 40.26 -7.73 2.54
C ILE A 17 38.99 -8.42 3.05
N LEU A 18 38.14 -7.69 3.79
CA LEU A 18 36.77 -8.14 4.05
C LEU A 18 35.92 -7.79 2.82
N ALA A 19 35.82 -8.75 1.90
CA ALA A 19 34.71 -8.80 0.95
C ALA A 19 33.45 -9.23 1.72
N GLY A 20 32.80 -8.26 2.37
CA GLY A 20 31.49 -8.45 2.97
C GLY A 20 30.43 -8.34 1.89
N CYS A 21 29.80 -9.47 1.56
CA CYS A 21 28.64 -9.54 0.69
C CYS A 21 27.54 -8.59 1.18
N SER A 22 27.21 -7.59 0.36
CA SER A 22 25.98 -6.84 0.51
C SER A 22 24.81 -7.81 0.25
N PRO A 23 23.88 -8.04 1.18
CA PRO A 23 22.61 -8.62 0.79
C PRO A 23 21.95 -7.62 -0.17
N ALA A 24 21.64 -8.09 -1.38
CA ALA A 24 20.81 -7.35 -2.30
C ALA A 24 19.49 -7.05 -1.59
N SER A 25 19.17 -5.75 -1.45
CA SER A 25 17.82 -5.33 -1.11
C SER A 25 16.86 -6.04 -2.07
N PRO A 26 15.75 -6.62 -1.60
CA PRO A 26 14.71 -7.05 -2.51
C PRO A 26 14.24 -5.82 -3.29
N ASP A 27 14.44 -5.86 -4.60
CA ASP A 27 13.89 -4.91 -5.57
C ASP A 27 12.37 -4.86 -5.40
N ASP A 28 11.88 -3.85 -4.67
CA ASP A 28 10.46 -3.54 -4.55
C ASP A 28 9.97 -2.70 -5.73
N THR A 29 10.26 -3.18 -6.95
CA THR A 29 9.85 -2.53 -8.21
C THR A 29 8.91 -3.40 -9.05
N GLY A 30 8.28 -4.40 -8.43
CA GLY A 30 7.65 -5.51 -9.16
C GLY A 30 6.13 -5.45 -9.38
N LYS A 31 5.40 -4.43 -8.92
CA LYS A 31 3.93 -4.34 -9.14
C LYS A 31 3.44 -2.90 -9.33
N ILE A 32 4.02 -2.21 -10.30
CA ILE A 32 3.32 -1.09 -10.96
C ILE A 32 2.27 -1.73 -11.89
N PRO A 33 0.99 -1.30 -11.87
CA PRO A 33 0.02 -1.75 -12.86
C PRO A 33 0.55 -1.49 -14.27
N ASP A 34 0.65 -2.54 -15.09
CA ASP A 34 1.07 -2.41 -16.49
C ASP A 34 0.04 -1.59 -17.27
N THR A 35 0.50 -0.51 -17.92
CA THR A 35 -0.30 0.40 -18.76
C THR A 35 0.00 0.24 -20.26
N ALA A 36 0.66 -0.85 -20.69
CA ALA A 36 0.93 -1.08 -22.10
C ALA A 36 -0.37 -1.18 -22.94
N PRO A 37 -0.50 -0.41 -24.05
CA PRO A 37 -1.57 -0.59 -25.01
C PRO A 37 -1.42 -1.96 -25.69
N VAL A 38 -2.47 -2.77 -25.70
CA VAL A 38 -2.48 -4.05 -26.40
C VAL A 38 -2.37 -3.79 -27.91
N ALA A 39 -1.18 -4.02 -28.47
CA ALA A 39 -0.97 -4.02 -29.91
C ALA A 39 -1.71 -5.23 -30.53
N SER A 40 -2.62 -4.93 -31.46
CA SER A 40 -3.40 -5.93 -32.18
C SER A 40 -2.54 -6.60 -33.26
N THR A 41 -2.25 -7.88 -33.10
CA THR A 41 -1.85 -8.77 -34.20
C THR A 41 -2.71 -10.02 -34.16
N GLY A 42 -3.72 -10.09 -35.02
CA GLY A 42 -4.28 -11.36 -35.48
C GLY A 42 -3.42 -11.96 -36.61
N PRO A 43 -3.63 -13.23 -37.04
CA PRO A 43 -4.93 -13.93 -36.99
C PRO A 43 -4.93 -15.43 -36.59
N THR A 44 -6.16 -15.92 -36.35
CA THR A 44 -6.67 -17.30 -36.51
C THR A 44 -6.26 -18.38 -35.50
N GLY A 45 -7.26 -18.92 -34.79
CA GLY A 45 -7.34 -20.38 -34.63
C GLY A 45 -7.55 -20.99 -33.24
N ALA A 46 -8.25 -20.35 -32.31
CA ALA A 46 -8.98 -21.04 -31.24
C ALA A 46 -9.95 -20.02 -30.63
N GLN A 47 -11.26 -20.28 -30.70
CA GLN A 47 -12.24 -19.53 -29.95
C GLN A 47 -12.02 -19.84 -28.47
N PRO A 48 -11.57 -18.89 -27.63
CA PRO A 48 -11.68 -19.07 -26.21
C PRO A 48 -13.18 -19.12 -25.93
N GLU A 49 -13.65 -20.18 -25.27
CA GLU A 49 -14.94 -20.14 -24.58
C GLU A 49 -14.98 -18.80 -23.85
N ALA A 50 -15.98 -17.99 -24.20
CA ALA A 50 -16.19 -16.72 -23.54
C ALA A 50 -16.25 -17.02 -22.04
N LEU A 51 -15.19 -16.66 -21.32
CA LEU A 51 -15.24 -16.52 -19.88
C LEU A 51 -16.39 -15.54 -19.68
N ALA A 52 -17.54 -16.07 -19.27
CA ALA A 52 -18.65 -15.26 -18.83
C ALA A 52 -18.02 -14.27 -17.85
N SER A 53 -18.06 -12.98 -18.18
CA SER A 53 -17.58 -11.92 -17.32
C SER A 53 -18.41 -12.02 -16.05
N ALA A 54 -17.90 -12.73 -15.04
CA ALA A 54 -18.57 -12.87 -13.78
C ALA A 54 -18.75 -11.45 -13.24
N GLU A 55 -19.98 -11.11 -12.88
CA GLU A 55 -20.25 -9.83 -12.25
C GLU A 55 -19.38 -9.72 -10.99
N PRO A 56 -18.76 -8.56 -10.70
CA PRO A 56 -17.92 -8.41 -9.52
C PRO A 56 -18.66 -8.85 -8.25
N ALA A 57 -18.05 -9.72 -7.46
CA ALA A 57 -18.65 -10.19 -6.22
C ALA A 57 -18.91 -9.00 -5.28
N LYS A 58 -20.09 -8.98 -4.66
CA LYS A 58 -20.47 -7.97 -3.67
C LYS A 58 -20.68 -8.60 -2.30
N SER A 59 -20.28 -7.88 -1.24
CA SER A 59 -20.57 -8.27 0.15
C SER A 59 -22.03 -8.03 0.50
N SER A 60 -22.48 -8.53 1.65
CA SER A 60 -23.82 -8.23 2.19
C SER A 60 -24.04 -6.74 2.46
N ARG A 61 -22.97 -5.96 2.58
CA ARG A 61 -22.98 -4.48 2.67
C ARG A 61 -23.05 -3.78 1.31
N GLY A 62 -22.99 -4.52 0.20
CA GLY A 62 -23.02 -3.98 -1.16
C GLY A 62 -21.67 -3.47 -1.68
N ASN A 63 -20.57 -3.69 -0.95
CA ASN A 63 -19.23 -3.33 -1.39
C ASN A 63 -18.70 -4.34 -2.40
N LEU A 64 -17.86 -3.88 -3.32
CA LEU A 64 -17.11 -4.75 -4.22
C LEU A 64 -16.06 -5.52 -3.43
N VAL A 65 -16.16 -6.84 -3.39
CA VAL A 65 -15.17 -7.70 -2.74
C VAL A 65 -13.93 -7.77 -3.62
N LYS A 66 -12.77 -7.52 -3.03
CA LYS A 66 -11.48 -7.45 -3.73
C LYS A 66 -10.47 -8.42 -3.12
N GLN A 67 -9.60 -8.94 -3.97
CA GLN A 67 -8.40 -9.65 -3.54
C GLN A 67 -7.24 -8.67 -3.34
N ILE A 68 -6.26 -9.06 -2.52
CA ILE A 68 -4.99 -8.33 -2.42
C ILE A 68 -4.31 -8.30 -3.81
N GLY A 69 -3.90 -7.10 -4.22
CA GLY A 69 -3.33 -6.80 -5.53
C GLY A 69 -4.35 -6.59 -6.65
N GLU A 70 -5.65 -6.77 -6.40
CA GLU A 70 -6.69 -6.55 -7.40
C GLU A 70 -7.00 -5.05 -7.57
N LEU A 71 -7.01 -4.58 -8.83
CA LEU A 71 -7.27 -3.18 -9.14
C LEU A 71 -8.71 -2.76 -8.80
N ALA A 72 -8.83 -1.69 -8.05
CA ALA A 72 -10.00 -0.85 -7.85
C ALA A 72 -9.76 0.53 -8.51
N GLY A 73 -10.77 1.39 -8.51
CA GLY A 73 -10.62 2.71 -9.12
C GLY A 73 -11.92 3.48 -9.19
N THR A 74 -11.80 4.79 -9.40
CA THR A 74 -12.94 5.69 -9.57
C THR A 74 -13.05 6.14 -11.02
N THR A 75 -14.28 6.47 -11.41
CA THR A 75 -14.56 7.17 -12.65
C THR A 75 -15.30 8.47 -12.35
N SER A 76 -15.07 9.47 -13.17
CA SER A 76 -15.85 10.69 -13.23
C SER A 76 -17.33 10.37 -13.42
N ILE A 77 -18.21 10.86 -12.54
CA ILE A 77 -19.66 10.64 -12.66
C ILE A 77 -20.21 11.29 -13.94
N PRO A 78 -19.85 12.54 -14.29
CA PRO A 78 -20.36 13.18 -15.51
C PRO A 78 -19.90 12.51 -16.81
N SER A 79 -18.66 12.02 -16.88
CA SER A 79 -18.04 11.60 -18.13
C SER A 79 -17.78 10.09 -18.25
N GLY A 80 -17.80 9.35 -17.13
CA GLY A 80 -17.42 7.94 -17.07
C GLY A 80 -15.92 7.68 -17.25
N VAL A 81 -15.10 8.73 -17.39
CA VAL A 81 -13.65 8.62 -17.56
C VAL A 81 -13.01 8.17 -16.25
N VAL A 82 -12.04 7.26 -16.32
CA VAL A 82 -11.27 6.82 -15.14
C VAL A 82 -10.51 8.01 -14.56
N THR A 83 -10.67 8.25 -13.26
CA THR A 83 -9.97 9.32 -12.53
C THR A 83 -8.93 8.77 -11.56
N SER A 84 -9.05 7.50 -11.17
CA SER A 84 -8.01 6.81 -10.39
C SER A 84 -8.03 5.30 -10.58
N ARG A 85 -6.88 4.69 -10.26
CA ARG A 85 -6.70 3.26 -10.07
C ARG A 85 -5.91 3.05 -8.80
N PHE A 86 -6.27 2.05 -8.02
CA PHE A 86 -5.52 1.70 -6.83
C PHE A 86 -5.66 0.22 -6.50
N ALA A 87 -4.74 -0.29 -5.70
CA ALA A 87 -4.83 -1.63 -5.14
C ALA A 87 -4.30 -1.63 -3.71
N VAL A 88 -4.98 -2.37 -2.84
CA VAL A 88 -4.37 -2.82 -1.58
C VAL A 88 -3.42 -3.97 -1.94
N THR A 89 -2.13 -3.80 -1.71
CA THR A 89 -1.11 -4.78 -2.10
C THR A 89 -0.64 -5.65 -0.95
N ASP A 90 -0.87 -5.22 0.29
CA ASP A 90 -0.60 -6.02 1.48
C ASP A 90 -1.49 -5.57 2.65
N ILE A 91 -1.79 -6.50 3.56
CA ILE A 91 -2.43 -6.23 4.85
C ILE A 91 -1.68 -7.03 5.92
N VAL A 92 -1.15 -6.32 6.91
CA VAL A 92 -0.31 -6.89 7.96
C VAL A 92 -0.93 -6.58 9.32
N VAL A 93 -1.27 -7.63 10.06
CA VAL A 93 -1.66 -7.55 11.47
C VAL A 93 -0.39 -7.48 12.31
N ASP A 94 -0.36 -6.54 13.26
CA ASP A 94 0.76 -6.24 14.14
C ASP A 94 2.08 -6.04 13.40
N PRO A 95 2.15 -5.08 12.45
CA PRO A 95 3.40 -4.76 11.77
C PRO A 95 4.43 -4.19 12.76
N GLU A 96 5.71 -4.36 12.45
CA GLU A 96 6.78 -3.72 13.21
C GLU A 96 6.73 -2.21 13.02
N CYS A 97 6.48 -1.46 14.10
CA CYS A 97 6.45 0.00 14.06
C CYS A 97 7.86 0.58 13.91
N THR A 98 7.97 1.61 13.07
CA THR A 98 9.24 2.16 12.58
C THR A 98 9.42 3.64 12.94
N SER A 99 8.41 4.30 13.52
CA SER A 99 8.45 5.74 13.79
C SER A 99 9.52 6.16 14.81
N GLY A 100 9.97 5.24 15.66
CA GLY A 100 10.87 5.51 16.78
C GLY A 100 10.19 6.18 17.99
N PHE A 101 8.89 6.45 17.92
CA PHE A 101 8.08 7.01 19.01
C PHE A 101 6.71 6.31 19.15
N SER A 102 6.60 5.07 18.67
CA SER A 102 5.36 4.31 18.67
C SER A 102 4.84 4.05 20.07
N ASP A 103 3.58 4.42 20.30
CA ASP A 103 2.82 3.99 21.47
C ASP A 103 2.26 2.58 21.23
N ALA A 104 1.84 1.91 22.30
CA ALA A 104 1.09 0.66 22.18
C ALA A 104 -0.29 0.93 21.53
N PRO A 105 -0.84 -0.03 20.75
CA PRO A 105 -2.18 0.10 20.21
C PRO A 105 -3.21 0.26 21.34
N ALA A 106 -4.08 1.26 21.22
CA ALA A 106 -5.15 1.55 22.15
C ALA A 106 -6.26 0.49 22.10
N ASN A 107 -6.48 -0.14 20.94
CA ASN A 107 -7.54 -1.13 20.74
C ASN A 107 -7.02 -2.57 20.71
N GLY A 108 -5.71 -2.76 20.62
CA GLY A 108 -5.04 -4.05 20.84
C GLY A 108 -4.10 -4.45 19.71
N HIS A 109 -4.41 -4.07 18.47
CA HIS A 109 -3.62 -4.46 17.30
C HIS A 109 -3.44 -3.29 16.33
N PHE A 110 -2.24 -3.14 15.78
CA PHE A 110 -2.07 -2.31 14.60
C PHE A 110 -2.36 -3.13 13.35
N LEU A 111 -3.01 -2.51 12.37
CA LEU A 111 -3.28 -3.10 11.08
C LEU A 111 -2.70 -2.19 9.99
N GLY A 112 -1.60 -2.62 9.39
CA GLY A 112 -0.97 -1.93 8.27
C GLY A 112 -1.62 -2.35 6.96
N ILE A 113 -1.99 -1.38 6.13
CA ILE A 113 -2.60 -1.57 4.82
C ILE A 113 -1.69 -0.87 3.81
N HIS A 114 -1.00 -1.62 2.96
CA HIS A 114 -0.16 -1.03 1.92
C HIS A 114 -0.96 -0.84 0.64
N MET A 115 -0.79 0.31 -0.01
CA MET A 115 -1.51 0.66 -1.22
C MET A 115 -0.59 1.23 -2.29
N ASN A 116 -0.93 0.91 -3.54
CA ASN A 116 -0.45 1.61 -4.73
C ASN A 116 -1.61 2.39 -5.32
N ILE A 117 -1.43 3.68 -5.59
CA ILE A 117 -2.49 4.58 -6.06
C ILE A 117 -1.95 5.41 -7.22
N GLU A 118 -2.76 5.50 -8.27
CA GLU A 118 -2.55 6.37 -9.42
C GLU A 118 -3.80 7.19 -9.69
N THR A 119 -3.63 8.49 -9.90
CA THR A 119 -4.67 9.41 -10.36
C THR A 119 -4.36 9.86 -11.79
N THR A 120 -5.40 10.08 -12.57
CA THR A 120 -5.24 10.59 -13.94
C THR A 120 -5.32 12.12 -13.96
N PRO A 121 -4.87 12.81 -15.03
CA PRO A 121 -5.05 14.25 -15.17
C PRO A 121 -6.52 14.70 -15.12
N GLU A 122 -7.44 13.86 -15.58
CA GLU A 122 -8.89 14.14 -15.61
C GLU A 122 -9.51 14.27 -14.22
N LEU A 123 -8.82 13.82 -13.16
CA LEU A 123 -9.21 14.13 -11.79
C LEU A 123 -9.31 15.66 -11.55
N ALA A 124 -8.58 16.48 -12.31
CA ALA A 124 -8.64 17.94 -12.21
C ALA A 124 -10.03 18.53 -12.55
N ASP A 125 -10.86 17.79 -13.28
CA ASP A 125 -12.19 18.22 -13.71
C ASP A 125 -13.29 17.86 -12.69
N GLU A 126 -12.96 17.09 -11.66
CA GLU A 126 -13.88 16.74 -10.58
C GLU A 126 -14.14 17.91 -9.62
N ALA A 127 -15.30 17.92 -8.97
CA ALA A 127 -15.64 18.94 -7.99
C ALA A 127 -14.65 19.00 -6.81
N VAL A 128 -14.04 17.86 -6.49
CA VAL A 128 -12.96 17.72 -5.50
C VAL A 128 -11.77 17.08 -6.23
N PRO A 129 -10.78 17.85 -6.69
CA PRO A 129 -9.72 17.37 -7.58
C PRO A 129 -8.56 16.70 -6.82
N PHE A 130 -8.86 15.95 -5.77
CA PHE A 130 -7.90 15.17 -5.00
C PHE A 130 -8.60 13.98 -4.34
N LEU A 131 -7.82 12.95 -4.03
CA LEU A 131 -8.29 11.78 -3.28
C LEU A 131 -7.70 11.75 -1.88
N LEU A 132 -8.47 11.16 -0.96
CA LEU A 132 -8.09 10.86 0.42
C LEU A 132 -8.14 9.34 0.58
N PHE A 133 -7.08 8.77 1.14
CA PHE A 133 -6.97 7.35 1.51
C PHE A 133 -6.53 7.20 2.97
N GLY A 134 -6.70 8.28 3.74
CA GLY A 134 -6.21 8.34 5.09
C GLY A 134 -6.97 7.37 6.00
N PRO A 135 -6.49 7.16 7.23
CA PRO A 135 -7.09 6.22 8.17
C PRO A 135 -8.61 6.43 8.40
N TYR A 136 -9.12 7.66 8.28
CA TYR A 136 -10.55 8.00 8.41
C TYR A 136 -11.45 7.54 7.25
N ASP A 137 -10.87 7.18 6.10
CA ASP A 137 -11.60 6.69 4.93
C ASP A 137 -11.91 5.18 5.03
N TRP A 138 -11.40 4.54 6.09
CA TRP A 138 -11.51 3.11 6.34
C TRP A 138 -12.48 2.78 7.47
N GLN A 139 -13.19 1.67 7.30
CA GLN A 139 -14.01 1.04 8.32
C GLN A 139 -13.51 -0.39 8.51
N ALA A 140 -13.26 -0.76 9.76
CA ALA A 140 -12.92 -2.13 10.11
C ALA A 140 -14.12 -2.84 10.75
N TYR A 141 -14.22 -4.13 10.49
CA TYR A 141 -15.18 -5.04 11.08
C TYR A 141 -14.44 -6.27 11.60
N ASP A 142 -14.96 -6.88 12.66
CA ASP A 142 -14.45 -8.17 13.17
C ASP A 142 -14.94 -9.36 12.32
N GLY A 143 -14.48 -10.57 12.66
CA GLY A 143 -14.84 -11.81 11.98
C GLY A 143 -16.34 -12.17 12.03
N GLU A 144 -17.11 -11.52 12.91
CA GLU A 144 -18.56 -11.68 13.01
C GLU A 144 -19.32 -10.61 12.19
N GLY A 145 -18.58 -9.69 11.57
CA GLY A 145 -19.11 -8.61 10.74
C GLY A 145 -19.62 -7.42 11.55
N LYS A 146 -19.27 -7.31 12.83
CA LYS A 146 -19.59 -6.14 13.66
C LYS A 146 -18.55 -5.05 13.41
N ARG A 147 -19.03 -3.82 13.21
CA ARG A 147 -18.19 -2.64 12.96
C ARG A 147 -17.40 -2.27 14.21
N LEU A 148 -16.12 -1.96 14.04
CA LEU A 148 -15.27 -1.36 15.06
C LEU A 148 -15.52 0.15 15.11
N ASN A 149 -15.71 0.69 16.33
CA ASN A 149 -16.15 2.08 16.52
C ASN A 149 -15.03 3.10 16.32
N ASP A 150 -13.82 2.75 16.73
CA ASP A 150 -12.63 3.60 16.63
C ASP A 150 -11.48 2.75 16.07
N PRO A 151 -11.29 2.72 14.74
CA PRO A 151 -10.15 2.05 14.15
C PRO A 151 -8.88 2.93 14.17
N MET A 152 -8.85 4.07 14.87
CA MET A 152 -7.73 5.02 14.84
C MET A 152 -6.80 4.88 16.02
N GLY A 153 -7.33 4.88 17.25
CA GLY A 153 -6.53 4.74 18.47
C GLY A 153 -5.19 5.46 18.40
N ASN A 154 -4.10 4.70 18.52
CA ASN A 154 -2.72 5.16 18.44
C ASN A 154 -2.03 4.86 17.10
N ALA A 155 -2.78 4.53 16.04
CA ALA A 155 -2.23 4.13 14.73
C ALA A 155 -1.28 5.17 14.13
N TRP A 156 -1.53 6.45 14.38
CA TRP A 156 -0.70 7.57 13.94
C TRP A 156 0.75 7.50 14.42
N SER A 157 1.02 6.74 15.48
CA SER A 157 2.34 6.63 16.09
C SER A 157 3.18 5.47 15.51
N CYS A 158 2.63 4.56 14.71
CA CYS A 158 3.33 3.32 14.37
C CYS A 158 4.43 3.50 13.31
N PHE A 159 4.08 3.98 12.12
CA PHE A 159 5.05 4.12 11.02
C PHE A 159 5.66 5.51 10.95
N ASP A 160 6.88 5.58 10.39
CA ASP A 160 7.47 6.86 9.99
C ASP A 160 6.61 7.56 8.93
N SER A 161 6.55 8.88 9.01
CA SER A 161 5.72 9.69 8.10
C SER A 161 6.06 9.51 6.62
N GLY A 162 7.31 9.18 6.27
CA GLY A 162 7.74 8.91 4.89
C GLY A 162 7.25 7.57 4.33
N GLN A 163 6.74 6.68 5.17
CA GLN A 163 6.16 5.40 4.76
C GLN A 163 4.64 5.48 4.60
N LEU A 164 3.99 6.50 5.16
CA LEU A 164 2.56 6.69 5.07
C LEU A 164 2.17 7.27 3.72
N LEU A 165 0.93 6.99 3.28
CA LEU A 165 0.37 7.70 2.15
C LEU A 165 0.30 9.22 2.43
N PRO A 166 0.49 10.07 1.41
CA PRO A 166 0.21 11.49 1.52
C PRO A 166 -1.24 11.73 1.93
N SER A 167 -1.48 12.80 2.69
CA SER A 167 -2.82 13.16 3.13
C SER A 167 -3.76 13.55 1.98
N GLN A 168 -3.22 13.96 0.84
CA GLN A 168 -3.96 14.28 -0.38
C GLN A 168 -3.16 13.82 -1.60
N ILE A 169 -3.86 13.22 -2.57
CA ILE A 169 -3.31 12.80 -3.86
C ILE A 169 -4.04 13.57 -4.95
N GLY A 170 -3.34 14.50 -5.58
CA GLY A 170 -3.86 15.37 -6.65
C GLY A 170 -3.86 14.69 -8.02
N PRO A 171 -4.22 15.41 -9.10
CA PRO A 171 -4.30 14.85 -10.45
C PRO A 171 -2.94 14.43 -11.01
N GLY A 172 -2.91 13.32 -11.75
CA GLY A 172 -1.71 12.84 -12.45
C GLY A 172 -0.59 12.37 -11.53
N GLN A 173 -0.90 11.92 -10.31
CA GLN A 173 0.06 11.46 -9.31
C GLN A 173 0.09 9.94 -9.21
N SER A 174 1.25 9.40 -8.87
CA SER A 174 1.45 7.99 -8.52
C SER A 174 2.15 7.95 -7.17
N VAL A 175 1.56 7.25 -6.20
CA VAL A 175 2.06 7.14 -4.84
C VAL A 175 1.92 5.71 -4.33
N SER A 176 2.78 5.37 -3.39
CA SER A 176 2.80 4.09 -2.70
C SER A 176 3.04 4.36 -1.22
N GLY A 177 2.37 3.61 -0.35
CA GLY A 177 2.59 3.75 1.08
C GLY A 177 1.54 3.06 1.91
N TRP A 178 1.66 3.27 3.22
CA TRP A 178 0.87 2.60 4.23
C TRP A 178 -0.25 3.50 4.77
N VAL A 179 -1.34 2.85 5.16
CA VAL A 179 -2.33 3.33 6.10
C VAL A 179 -2.24 2.42 7.32
N VAL A 180 -2.33 2.98 8.53
CA VAL A 180 -2.36 2.19 9.75
C VAL A 180 -3.68 2.42 10.45
N LEU A 181 -4.31 1.34 10.90
CA LEU A 181 -5.45 1.34 11.80
C LEU A 181 -5.04 0.71 13.14
N ASP A 182 -5.79 1.03 14.19
CA ASP A 182 -5.68 0.46 15.53
C ASP A 182 -7.00 -0.25 15.85
N VAL A 183 -7.00 -1.56 15.74
CA VAL A 183 -8.19 -2.41 15.71
C VAL A 183 -8.22 -3.38 16.88
N ALA A 184 -9.43 -3.75 17.30
CA ALA A 184 -9.64 -4.69 18.38
C ALA A 184 -9.67 -6.18 17.94
N ALA A 185 -9.56 -6.43 16.63
CA ALA A 185 -9.67 -7.77 16.04
C ALA A 185 -8.49 -8.05 15.11
N THR A 186 -8.04 -9.31 15.08
CA THR A 186 -6.96 -9.78 14.20
C THR A 186 -7.46 -10.39 12.90
N THR A 187 -8.77 -10.54 12.76
CA THR A 187 -9.41 -11.01 11.51
C THR A 187 -10.73 -10.27 11.30
N GLY A 188 -11.13 -10.12 10.04
CA GLY A 188 -12.42 -9.57 9.68
C GLY A 188 -12.45 -8.99 8.27
N SER A 189 -13.05 -7.81 8.13
CA SER A 189 -13.12 -7.11 6.84
C SER A 189 -12.82 -5.62 6.95
N LEU A 190 -12.06 -5.09 5.99
CA LEU A 190 -11.83 -3.68 5.79
C LEU A 190 -12.71 -3.17 4.66
N VAL A 191 -13.38 -2.05 4.88
CA VAL A 191 -14.17 -1.36 3.88
C VAL A 191 -13.58 0.03 3.67
N MET A 192 -13.33 0.37 2.41
CA MET A 192 -12.97 1.71 1.99
C MET A 192 -14.10 2.28 1.15
N THR A 193 -14.58 3.46 1.50
CA THR A 193 -15.62 4.18 0.76
C THR A 193 -15.11 5.56 0.39
N MET A 194 -15.32 5.98 -0.86
CA MET A 194 -15.05 7.38 -1.23
C MET A 194 -16.12 8.29 -0.62
N ALA A 195 -15.73 9.53 -0.32
CA ALA A 195 -16.65 10.56 0.14
C ALA A 195 -17.89 10.66 -0.79
N GLY A 196 -19.08 10.55 -0.20
CA GLY A 196 -20.36 10.62 -0.92
C GLY A 196 -20.88 9.30 -1.53
N GLY A 197 -20.11 8.21 -1.47
CA GLY A 197 -20.53 6.89 -1.94
C GLY A 197 -21.17 6.03 -0.83
N PRO A 198 -22.35 5.40 -1.05
CA PRO A 198 -22.96 4.51 -0.06
C PRO A 198 -22.25 3.13 0.03
N THR A 199 -21.43 2.79 -0.96
CA THR A 199 -20.69 1.54 -1.07
C THR A 199 -19.29 1.83 -1.64
N GLY A 200 -18.36 0.90 -1.45
CA GLY A 200 -17.01 1.00 -1.97
C GLY A 200 -16.39 -0.37 -2.20
N TRP A 201 -15.23 -0.60 -1.61
CA TRP A 201 -14.46 -1.83 -1.78
C TRP A 201 -14.21 -2.49 -0.43
N GLU A 202 -14.15 -3.81 -0.43
CA GLU A 202 -14.03 -4.61 0.77
C GLU A 202 -12.99 -5.71 0.62
N TRP A 203 -12.12 -5.84 1.62
CA TRP A 203 -11.08 -6.86 1.72
C TRP A 203 -11.22 -7.63 3.02
N SER A 204 -10.91 -8.91 2.99
CA SER A 204 -10.68 -9.69 4.21
C SER A 204 -9.27 -9.44 4.73
N TYR A 205 -9.12 -9.44 6.05
CA TYR A 205 -7.83 -9.44 6.74
C TYR A 205 -7.84 -10.46 7.88
#